data_AF-A0A4S2ULI9-F1
#
_entry.id   AF-A0A4S2ULI9-F1
#
_cell.length_a   1.000
_cell.length_b   1.000
_cell.length_c   1.000
_cell.angle_alpha   90.00
_cell.angle_beta   90.00
_cell.angle_gamma   90.00
#
_symmetry.space_group_name_H-M   'P 1'
#
loop_
_entity.id
_entity.type
_entity.pdbx_description
1 polymer ?
#
loop_
_entity_poly.entity_id
_entity_poly.type
_entity_poly.pdbx_seq_one_letter_code
_entity_poly.pdbx_strand_id
1 'polypeptide(L)'
;MSSTLTTTGFCRITVVAPDSRIDVALPDDVAVADLLPEILRLTGQETPPGAPPGYHLTRRDNTVLDATHTLAVQRVLDGDVLRLRPFTESLPPAVFDDVADAVASAVRRDRALWSDQLLGVAGLFGGALLLVLMGFVVWFADPVRHDMHGLPGIVAAAVGTLLAVLAGVRARRYADRASAIALGLAALPHVMIAGSGVLALDPGTGVGRLQFMLGCATVLLVSAGLVVAMPTGDAPFVAVVFASAVGTLATFCSIVTEARPRDTAAVCAVVAIGAIAFLPGLSARVAQLPIGYAAPRPTTDADLDHEPGLGDPDPVDTERIAAQARRGHELLLGLVGGCCVVVVASAAVLGFSSDIWGQILALVAGLAMLLRARIFRYTAQVAAVLSAGLAALGLLVLGLSLNPPADAVVKLLTEHDRGPLDIRTLWLAAAVTAGAALLTGIALIIPKKGLSPFWGRLSDLAEVLLLLALVPLCLAVLDVYSKARGMTS
;
A
#
# COMPACT_ATOMS: atom_id res chain seq x y z
N MET A 1 -56.62 -38.10 10.12
CA MET A 1 -55.29 -38.46 10.66
C MET A 1 -54.55 -37.16 10.94
N SER A 2 -54.65 -36.67 12.17
CA SER A 2 -53.92 -35.49 12.62
C SER A 2 -52.47 -35.87 12.86
N SER A 3 -51.55 -35.26 12.12
CA SER A 3 -50.12 -35.32 12.45
C SER A 3 -49.86 -34.29 13.56
N THR A 4 -49.70 -34.78 14.78
CA THR A 4 -49.17 -34.01 15.91
C THR A 4 -47.74 -33.61 15.59
N LEU A 5 -47.54 -32.34 15.20
CA LEU A 5 -46.24 -31.69 15.28
C LEU A 5 -45.90 -31.59 16.78
N THR A 6 -44.98 -32.43 17.24
CA THR A 6 -44.29 -32.23 18.52
C THR A 6 -43.49 -30.93 18.41
N THR A 7 -44.09 -29.82 18.84
CA THR A 7 -43.36 -28.58 19.11
C THR A 7 -42.38 -28.88 20.23
N THR A 8 -41.08 -28.86 19.96
CA THR A 8 -40.05 -29.19 20.94
C THR A 8 -39.93 -28.17 22.08
N GLY A 9 -40.78 -27.13 22.13
CA GLY A 9 -40.71 -26.06 23.14
C GLY A 9 -39.43 -25.22 23.04
N PHE A 10 -38.68 -25.38 21.94
CA PHE A 10 -37.41 -24.70 21.70
C PHE A 10 -37.42 -24.10 20.30
N CYS A 11 -36.89 -22.89 20.19
CA CYS A 11 -36.65 -22.17 18.96
C CYS A 11 -35.13 -22.05 18.70
N ARG A 12 -34.67 -22.50 17.53
CA ARG A 12 -33.28 -22.34 17.07
C ARG A 12 -33.11 -20.99 16.39
N ILE A 13 -32.37 -20.08 17.00
CA ILE A 13 -32.12 -18.74 16.47
C ILE A 13 -30.62 -18.44 16.38
N THR A 14 -30.28 -17.54 15.47
CA THR A 14 -28.95 -16.93 15.44
C THR A 14 -29.01 -15.62 16.22
N VAL A 15 -28.15 -15.44 17.22
CA VAL A 15 -27.93 -14.15 17.89
C VAL A 15 -26.64 -13.52 17.38
N VAL A 16 -26.74 -12.29 16.88
CA VAL A 16 -25.61 -11.48 16.41
C VAL A 16 -25.34 -10.35 17.39
N ALA A 17 -24.23 -10.45 18.13
CA ALA A 17 -23.68 -9.41 18.98
C ALA A 17 -22.62 -8.56 18.21
N PRO A 18 -22.10 -7.47 18.78
CA PRO A 18 -21.11 -6.61 18.10
C PRO A 18 -19.86 -7.37 17.63
N ASP A 19 -19.34 -8.26 18.49
CA ASP A 19 -18.08 -8.98 18.24
C ASP A 19 -18.25 -10.50 18.12
N SER A 20 -19.48 -11.01 18.24
CA SER A 20 -19.75 -12.45 18.25
C SER A 20 -21.06 -12.80 17.56
N ARG A 21 -21.12 -14.00 17.00
CA ARG A 21 -22.34 -14.60 16.44
C ARG A 21 -22.45 -16.01 16.97
N ILE A 22 -23.59 -16.34 17.56
CA ILE A 22 -23.86 -17.65 18.14
C ILE A 22 -25.20 -18.17 17.63
N ASP A 23 -25.29 -19.49 17.42
CA ASP A 23 -26.54 -20.17 17.14
C ASP A 23 -26.98 -20.90 18.41
N VAL A 24 -28.16 -20.54 18.92
CA VAL A 24 -28.68 -21.02 20.20
C VAL A 24 -30.07 -21.59 20.05
N ALA A 25 -30.36 -22.68 20.75
CA ALA A 25 -31.71 -23.19 20.91
C ALA A 25 -32.25 -22.68 22.25
N LEU A 26 -33.25 -21.78 22.19
CA LEU A 26 -33.85 -21.15 23.36
C LEU A 26 -35.28 -21.65 23.56
N PRO A 27 -35.75 -21.83 24.81
CA PRO A 27 -37.16 -22.13 25.07
C PRO A 27 -38.08 -21.08 24.43
N ASP A 28 -39.13 -21.52 23.73
CA ASP A 28 -40.07 -20.61 23.04
C ASP A 28 -41.20 -20.09 23.93
N ASP A 29 -41.36 -20.70 25.11
CA ASP A 29 -42.38 -20.44 26.14
C ASP A 29 -41.87 -19.58 27.32
N VAL A 30 -40.58 -19.24 27.34
CA VAL A 30 -39.96 -18.38 28.36
C VAL A 30 -39.88 -16.93 27.88
N ALA A 31 -40.05 -15.97 28.79
CA ALA A 31 -39.95 -14.55 28.48
C ALA A 31 -38.52 -14.17 28.06
N VAL A 32 -38.41 -13.25 27.09
CA VAL A 32 -37.10 -12.81 26.57
C VAL A 32 -36.20 -12.23 27.67
N ALA A 33 -36.78 -11.57 28.69
CA ALA A 33 -36.05 -11.04 29.84
C ALA A 33 -35.28 -12.12 30.63
N ASP A 34 -35.85 -13.31 30.77
CA ASP A 34 -35.23 -14.40 31.54
C ASP A 34 -34.16 -15.15 30.72
N LEU A 35 -34.26 -15.10 29.38
CA LEU A 35 -33.28 -15.67 28.47
C LEU A 35 -32.07 -14.74 28.24
N LEU A 36 -32.26 -13.44 28.42
CA LEU A 36 -31.25 -12.42 28.11
C LEU A 36 -29.92 -12.59 28.89
N PRO A 37 -29.90 -12.87 30.21
CA PRO A 37 -28.65 -13.07 30.95
C PRO A 37 -27.82 -14.23 30.39
N GLU A 38 -28.49 -15.31 29.98
CA GLU A 38 -27.85 -16.48 29.40
C GLU A 38 -27.29 -16.17 28.00
N ILE A 39 -28.05 -15.44 27.18
CA ILE A 39 -27.59 -14.96 25.86
C ILE A 39 -26.38 -14.04 26.00
N LEU A 40 -26.37 -13.15 27.00
CA LEU A 40 -25.24 -12.25 27.27
C LEU A 40 -23.99 -13.03 27.68
N ARG A 41 -24.14 -14.05 28.53
CA ARG A 41 -23.04 -14.94 28.92
C ARG A 41 -22.49 -15.70 27.71
N LEU A 42 -23.36 -16.28 26.88
CA LEU A 42 -22.95 -17.03 25.68
C LEU A 42 -22.32 -16.16 24.60
N THR A 43 -22.71 -14.88 24.51
CA THR A 43 -22.12 -13.91 23.57
C THR A 43 -20.87 -13.20 24.10
N GLY A 44 -20.50 -13.44 25.37
CA GLY A 44 -19.38 -12.78 26.04
C GLY A 44 -19.62 -11.29 26.34
N GLN A 45 -20.88 -10.85 26.34
CA GLN A 45 -21.30 -9.46 26.59
C GLN A 45 -21.64 -9.26 28.06
N GLU A 46 -20.73 -9.65 28.96
CA GLU A 46 -20.89 -9.43 30.40
C GLU A 46 -20.74 -7.95 30.73
N THR A 47 -21.70 -7.40 31.47
CA THR A 47 -21.59 -6.00 31.89
C THR A 47 -20.84 -5.88 33.22
N PRO A 48 -19.78 -5.04 33.31
CA PRO A 48 -19.13 -4.73 34.57
C PRO A 48 -20.08 -4.12 35.60
N PRO A 49 -19.87 -4.40 36.92
CA PRO A 49 -20.70 -3.86 37.99
C PRO A 49 -20.63 -2.32 38.02
N GLY A 50 -21.78 -1.67 37.82
CA GLY A 50 -21.91 -0.20 37.87
C GLY A 50 -22.10 0.50 36.52
N ALA A 51 -22.04 -0.20 35.39
CA ALA A 51 -22.45 0.35 34.09
C ALA A 51 -23.98 0.18 33.91
N PRO A 52 -24.71 1.15 33.30
CA PRO A 52 -26.12 0.97 32.97
C PRO A 52 -26.28 0.16 31.67
N PRO A 53 -26.86 -1.07 31.66
CA PRO A 53 -26.83 -1.90 30.47
C PRO A 53 -28.14 -2.68 30.27
N GLY A 54 -29.13 -2.05 29.67
CA GLY A 54 -30.16 -2.84 29.00
C GLY A 54 -29.53 -3.35 27.71
N TYR A 55 -29.45 -4.64 27.48
CA TYR A 55 -29.39 -5.13 26.11
C TYR A 55 -30.81 -5.44 25.65
N HIS A 56 -31.08 -5.28 24.37
CA HIS A 56 -32.36 -5.69 23.80
C HIS A 56 -32.10 -6.45 22.51
N LEU A 57 -32.98 -7.41 22.24
CA LEU A 57 -32.97 -8.15 20.99
C LEU A 57 -33.81 -7.38 19.97
N THR A 58 -33.27 -7.22 18.78
CA THR A 58 -33.98 -6.65 17.64
C THR A 58 -34.04 -7.65 16.50
N ARG A 59 -35.15 -7.71 15.79
CA ARG A 59 -35.24 -8.43 14.51
C ARG A 59 -34.42 -7.72 13.43
N ARG A 60 -34.30 -8.36 12.27
CA ARG A 60 -33.60 -7.82 11.10
C ARG A 60 -34.18 -6.50 10.58
N ASP A 61 -35.46 -6.24 10.81
CA ASP A 61 -36.15 -4.99 10.48
C ASP A 61 -36.00 -3.89 11.56
N ASN A 62 -35.09 -4.10 12.53
CA ASN A 62 -34.87 -3.26 13.70
C ASN A 62 -36.09 -3.14 14.64
N THR A 63 -37.09 -4.00 14.53
CA THR A 63 -38.15 -4.07 15.56
C THR A 63 -37.58 -4.64 16.85
N VAL A 64 -37.80 -3.93 17.95
CA VAL A 64 -37.34 -4.34 19.29
C VAL A 64 -38.29 -5.42 19.81
N LEU A 65 -37.74 -6.56 20.23
CA LEU A 65 -38.50 -7.56 20.95
C LEU A 65 -38.83 -7.03 22.34
N ASP A 66 -40.07 -7.23 22.74
CA ASP A 66 -40.54 -6.95 24.09
C ASP A 66 -39.98 -7.99 25.05
N ALA A 67 -39.23 -7.53 26.07
CA ALA A 67 -38.61 -8.39 27.06
C ALA A 67 -39.63 -9.16 27.91
N THR A 68 -40.86 -8.66 28.03
CA THR A 68 -41.92 -9.26 28.86
C THR A 68 -42.65 -10.42 28.20
N HIS A 69 -42.48 -10.61 26.89
CA HIS A 69 -43.17 -11.61 26.10
C HIS A 69 -42.25 -12.77 25.70
N THR A 70 -42.82 -13.93 25.41
CA THR A 70 -42.09 -15.12 24.94
C THR A 70 -41.76 -15.02 23.45
N LEU A 71 -40.79 -15.81 22.99
CA LEU A 71 -40.40 -15.87 21.57
C LEU A 71 -41.57 -16.35 20.69
N ALA A 72 -42.37 -17.31 21.17
CA ALA A 72 -43.54 -17.81 20.45
C ALA A 72 -44.64 -16.75 20.26
N VAL A 73 -44.95 -15.97 21.31
CA VAL A 73 -45.96 -14.88 21.23
C VAL A 73 -45.51 -13.78 20.27
N GLN A 74 -44.21 -13.49 20.28
CA GLN A 74 -43.60 -12.53 19.36
C GLN A 74 -43.33 -13.10 17.97
N ARG A 75 -43.79 -14.33 17.67
CA ARG A 75 -43.68 -15.04 16.37
C ARG A 75 -42.26 -15.16 15.85
N VAL A 76 -41.29 -15.38 16.72
CA VAL A 76 -39.91 -15.71 16.33
C VAL A 76 -39.90 -17.16 15.87
N LEU A 77 -39.33 -17.41 14.69
CA LEU A 77 -39.31 -18.72 14.06
C LEU A 77 -37.91 -19.33 14.08
N ASP A 78 -37.86 -20.65 13.91
CA ASP A 78 -36.60 -21.36 13.71
C ASP A 78 -35.84 -20.81 12.49
N GLY A 79 -34.58 -20.46 12.72
CA GLY A 79 -33.70 -19.84 11.74
C GLY A 79 -33.74 -18.31 11.73
N ASP A 80 -34.56 -17.66 12.57
CA ASP A 80 -34.56 -16.21 12.68
C ASP A 80 -33.22 -15.69 13.23
N VAL A 81 -32.79 -14.54 12.69
CA VAL A 81 -31.58 -13.85 13.10
C VAL A 81 -31.96 -12.64 13.94
N LEU A 82 -31.61 -12.67 15.23
CA LEU A 82 -31.80 -11.57 16.16
C LEU A 82 -30.47 -10.85 16.39
N ARG A 83 -30.51 -9.52 16.45
CA ARG A 83 -29.36 -8.69 16.79
C ARG A 83 -29.45 -8.25 18.24
N LEU A 84 -28.37 -8.44 18.98
CA LEU A 84 -28.22 -7.96 20.34
C LEU A 84 -27.64 -6.54 20.29
N ARG A 85 -28.38 -5.54 20.80
CA ARG A 85 -27.96 -4.13 20.78
C ARG A 85 -27.93 -3.53 22.18
N PRO A 86 -26.93 -2.69 22.50
CA PRO A 86 -26.93 -1.88 23.72
C PRO A 86 -28.11 -0.89 23.71
N PHE A 87 -28.80 -0.75 24.84
CA PHE A 87 -29.91 0.20 25.01
C PHE A 87 -29.45 1.65 24.78
N THR A 88 -28.18 1.97 25.06
CA THR A 88 -27.58 3.27 24.79
C THR A 88 -27.63 3.67 23.30
N GLU A 89 -27.70 2.70 22.39
CA GLU A 89 -27.80 2.97 20.95
C GLU A 89 -29.24 3.19 20.46
N SER A 90 -30.24 2.94 21.30
CA SER A 90 -31.66 3.11 20.99
C SER A 90 -32.31 4.27 21.75
N LEU A 91 -31.54 5.03 22.54
CA LEU A 91 -32.03 6.31 23.05
C LEU A 91 -32.37 7.24 21.87
N PRO A 92 -33.53 7.92 21.90
CA PRO A 92 -33.82 8.97 20.94
C PRO A 92 -32.71 10.03 20.99
N PRO A 93 -32.40 10.69 19.86
CA PRO A 93 -31.35 11.68 19.80
C PRO A 93 -31.59 12.76 20.86
N ALA A 94 -30.52 13.19 21.53
CA ALA A 94 -30.58 14.24 22.53
C ALA A 94 -31.26 15.48 21.92
N VAL A 95 -32.40 15.85 22.50
CA VAL A 95 -33.09 17.09 22.16
C VAL A 95 -32.41 18.19 22.96
N PHE A 96 -31.71 19.08 22.26
CA PHE A 96 -31.08 20.24 22.88
C PHE A 96 -32.10 21.36 22.96
N ASP A 97 -32.34 21.88 24.17
CA ASP A 97 -33.27 23.00 24.39
C ASP A 97 -32.72 24.35 23.88
N ASP A 98 -31.41 24.44 23.64
CA ASP A 98 -30.73 25.63 23.13
C ASP A 98 -30.21 25.40 21.71
N VAL A 99 -30.66 26.25 20.78
CA VAL A 99 -30.21 26.28 19.39
C VAL A 99 -28.71 26.54 19.30
N ALA A 100 -28.14 27.34 20.20
CA ALA A 100 -26.70 27.60 20.23
C ALA A 100 -25.90 26.34 20.57
N ASP A 101 -26.39 25.51 21.50
CA ASP A 101 -25.72 24.27 21.89
C ASP A 101 -25.96 23.13 20.89
N ALA A 102 -27.13 23.13 20.22
CA ALA A 102 -27.39 22.28 19.06
C ALA A 102 -26.42 22.59 17.90
N VAL A 103 -26.19 23.87 17.60
CA VAL A 103 -25.21 24.29 16.57
C VAL A 103 -23.78 23.99 17.02
N ALA A 104 -23.42 24.28 18.28
CA ALA A 104 -22.08 24.00 18.79
C ALA A 104 -21.76 22.49 18.82
N SER A 105 -22.72 21.66 19.21
CA SER A 105 -22.58 20.19 19.19
C SER A 105 -22.55 19.62 17.77
N ALA A 106 -23.35 20.16 16.84
CA ALA A 106 -23.30 19.81 15.43
C ALA A 106 -21.93 20.17 14.82
N VAL A 107 -21.40 21.37 15.09
CA VAL A 107 -20.09 21.82 14.59
C VAL A 107 -18.95 21.00 15.19
N ARG A 108 -19.01 20.64 16.47
CA ARG A 108 -18.02 19.76 17.13
C ARG A 108 -18.04 18.34 16.59
N ARG A 109 -19.19 17.83 16.14
CA ARG A 109 -19.30 16.52 15.46
C ARG A 109 -18.75 16.54 14.04
N ASP A 110 -18.99 17.61 13.29
CA ASP A 110 -18.66 17.69 11.87
C ASP A 110 -17.21 18.07 11.57
N ARG A 111 -16.51 18.73 12.51
CA ARG A 111 -15.14 19.20 12.28
C ARG A 111 -14.15 18.53 13.22
N ALA A 112 -13.23 17.78 12.64
CA ALA A 112 -12.00 17.39 13.32
C ALA A 112 -11.23 18.67 13.72
N LEU A 113 -11.22 18.97 15.02
CA LEU A 113 -10.44 20.09 15.55
C LEU A 113 -8.95 19.76 15.47
N TRP A 114 -8.11 20.79 15.29
CA TRP A 114 -6.67 20.63 15.37
C TRP A 114 -6.29 20.03 16.73
N SER A 115 -5.55 18.93 16.71
CA SER A 115 -5.18 18.17 17.90
C SER A 115 -3.66 18.10 18.04
N ASP A 116 -3.18 17.79 19.25
CA ASP A 116 -1.75 17.58 19.51
C ASP A 116 -1.18 16.44 18.64
N GLN A 117 -2.01 15.46 18.29
CA GLN A 117 -1.65 14.39 17.36
C GLN A 117 -1.39 14.94 15.96
N LEU A 118 -2.26 15.81 15.44
CA LEU A 118 -2.07 16.46 14.15
C LEU A 118 -0.84 17.38 14.16
N LEU A 119 -0.61 18.12 15.25
CA LEU A 119 0.59 18.92 15.45
C LEU A 119 1.86 18.05 15.42
N GLY A 120 1.84 16.90 16.11
CA GLY A 120 2.94 15.94 16.10
C GLY A 120 3.24 15.40 14.69
N VAL A 121 2.21 14.98 13.95
CA VAL A 121 2.36 14.48 12.58
C VAL A 121 2.88 15.58 11.64
N ALA A 122 2.32 16.79 11.72
CA ALA A 122 2.76 17.92 10.91
C ALA A 122 4.20 18.35 11.23
N GLY A 123 4.57 18.36 12.52
CA GLY A 123 5.93 18.65 12.97
C GLY A 123 6.95 17.61 12.51
N LEU A 124 6.60 16.32 12.60
CA LEU A 124 7.44 15.23 12.08
C LEU A 124 7.60 15.31 10.56
N PHE A 125 6.52 15.60 9.83
CA PHE A 125 6.57 15.79 8.39
C PHE A 125 7.46 16.98 8.01
N GLY A 126 7.25 18.13 8.65
CA GLY A 126 8.05 19.35 8.41
C GLY A 126 9.53 19.16 8.75
N GLY A 127 9.83 18.50 9.88
CA GLY A 127 11.20 18.17 10.27
C GLY A 127 11.87 17.21 9.30
N ALA A 128 11.19 16.12 8.90
CA ALA A 128 11.71 15.18 7.91
C ALA A 128 11.93 15.85 6.55
N LEU A 129 11.01 16.72 6.12
CA LEU A 129 11.15 17.49 4.88
C LEU A 129 12.38 18.40 4.91
N LEU A 130 12.59 19.15 5.99
CA LEU A 130 13.77 20.01 6.13
C LEU A 130 15.08 19.22 6.13
N LEU A 131 15.10 18.03 6.73
CA LEU A 131 16.26 17.15 6.69
C LEU A 131 16.51 16.63 5.27
N VAL A 132 15.48 16.20 4.54
CA VAL A 132 15.61 15.83 3.12
C VAL A 132 16.15 17.01 2.29
N LEU A 133 15.65 18.23 2.50
CA LEU A 133 16.13 19.44 1.84
C LEU A 133 17.58 19.78 2.22
N MET A 134 18.01 19.51 3.44
CA MET A 134 19.42 19.61 3.83
C MET A 134 20.30 18.67 2.99
N GLY A 135 19.79 17.49 2.59
CA GLY A 135 20.47 16.61 1.64
C GLY A 135 20.75 17.29 0.30
N PHE A 136 19.79 18.06 -0.22
CA PHE A 136 20.00 18.88 -1.43
C PHE A 136 21.04 19.98 -1.20
N VAL A 137 21.03 20.65 -0.05
CA VAL A 137 22.06 21.65 0.30
C VAL A 137 23.46 21.04 0.25
N VAL A 138 23.63 19.84 0.82
CA VAL A 138 24.91 19.13 0.81
C VAL A 138 25.29 18.68 -0.61
N TRP A 139 24.34 18.14 -1.37
CA TRP A 139 24.58 17.69 -2.74
C TRP A 139 25.02 18.82 -3.68
N PHE A 140 24.44 20.01 -3.52
CA PHE A 140 24.75 21.19 -4.32
C PHE A 140 25.87 22.07 -3.70
N ALA A 141 26.56 21.60 -2.65
CA ALA A 141 27.71 22.31 -2.08
C ALA A 141 28.88 22.42 -3.07
N ASP A 142 29.07 21.42 -3.92
CA ASP A 142 29.85 21.51 -5.16
C ASP A 142 28.87 21.42 -6.34
N PRO A 143 28.41 22.56 -6.89
CA PRO A 143 27.39 22.57 -7.93
C PRO A 143 27.90 22.08 -9.29
N VAL A 144 29.22 21.93 -9.47
CA VAL A 144 29.81 21.56 -10.77
C VAL A 144 30.07 20.07 -10.84
N ARG A 145 30.71 19.49 -9.82
CA ARG A 145 31.10 18.07 -9.83
C ARG A 145 30.24 17.19 -8.94
N HIS A 146 29.52 17.79 -7.99
CA HIS A 146 28.87 17.07 -6.90
C HIS A 146 29.84 16.14 -6.18
N ASP A 147 31.08 16.59 -5.93
CA ASP A 147 32.08 15.78 -5.24
C ASP A 147 31.73 15.61 -3.76
N MET A 148 31.33 14.39 -3.41
CA MET A 148 30.98 14.02 -2.04
C MET A 148 32.18 13.46 -1.26
N HIS A 149 33.34 13.29 -1.89
CA HIS A 149 34.57 12.81 -1.24
C HIS A 149 35.27 13.92 -0.45
N GLY A 150 34.60 14.43 0.58
CA GLY A 150 35.09 15.52 1.40
C GLY A 150 34.11 15.94 2.49
N LEU A 151 34.14 17.23 2.84
CA LEU A 151 33.26 17.77 3.88
C LEU A 151 31.76 17.50 3.62
N PRO A 152 31.22 17.65 2.40
CA PRO A 152 29.80 17.33 2.13
C PRO A 152 29.43 15.89 2.50
N GLY A 153 30.23 14.90 2.06
CA GLY A 153 30.00 13.49 2.40
C GLY A 153 30.14 13.19 3.88
N ILE A 154 31.09 13.82 4.59
CA ILE A 154 31.26 13.66 6.04
C ILE A 154 30.04 14.21 6.80
N VAL A 155 29.54 15.39 6.41
CA VAL A 155 28.34 15.98 7.01
C VAL A 155 27.13 15.09 6.75
N ALA A 156 26.95 14.60 5.51
CA ALA A 156 25.89 13.66 5.18
C ALA A 156 26.01 12.35 5.98
N ALA A 157 27.21 11.81 6.16
CA ALA A 157 27.45 10.60 6.93
C ALA A 157 27.08 10.79 8.40
N ALA A 158 27.52 11.90 9.00
CA ALA A 158 27.22 12.23 10.39
C ALA A 158 25.72 12.39 10.63
N VAL A 159 25.04 13.19 9.79
CA VAL A 159 23.59 13.42 9.89
C VAL A 159 22.81 12.14 9.61
N GLY A 160 23.12 11.42 8.52
CA GLY A 160 22.44 10.17 8.17
C GLY A 160 22.58 9.10 9.26
N THR A 161 23.78 8.94 9.82
CA THR A 161 24.02 7.99 10.92
C THR A 161 23.28 8.41 12.18
N LEU A 162 23.34 9.69 12.56
CA LEU A 162 22.63 10.22 13.73
C LEU A 162 21.12 9.98 13.62
N LEU A 163 20.52 10.30 12.47
CA LEU A 163 19.10 10.10 12.22
C LEU A 163 18.70 8.62 12.25
N ALA A 164 19.52 7.73 11.65
CA ALA A 164 19.26 6.30 11.69
C ALA A 164 19.34 5.72 13.11
N VAL A 165 20.31 6.17 13.92
CA VAL A 165 20.42 5.80 15.34
C VAL A 165 19.21 6.31 16.13
N LEU A 166 18.83 7.58 15.95
CA LEU A 166 17.65 8.14 16.61
C LEU A 166 16.38 7.40 16.22
N ALA A 167 16.21 7.03 14.94
CA ALA A 167 15.10 6.23 14.47
C ALA A 167 15.03 4.87 15.19
N GLY A 168 16.15 4.15 15.27
CA GLY A 168 16.24 2.88 16.00
C GLY A 168 15.96 3.02 17.51
N VAL A 169 16.44 4.10 18.13
CA VAL A 169 16.17 4.39 19.54
C VAL A 169 14.69 4.70 19.77
N ARG A 170 14.06 5.53 18.93
CA ARG A 170 12.62 5.85 19.01
C ARG A 170 11.76 4.59 18.82
N ALA A 171 12.15 3.72 17.91
CA ALA A 171 11.48 2.44 17.67
C ALA A 171 11.54 1.50 18.88
N ARG A 172 12.73 1.33 19.48
CA ARG A 172 12.96 0.31 20.52
C ARG A 172 12.68 0.79 21.94
N ARG A 173 12.98 2.05 22.26
CA ARG A 173 12.90 2.58 23.63
C ARG A 173 11.61 3.33 23.91
N TYR A 174 11.09 4.05 22.92
CA TYR A 174 9.90 4.90 23.09
C TYR A 174 8.64 4.30 22.47
N ALA A 175 8.77 3.18 21.74
CA ALA A 175 7.68 2.59 20.94
C ALA A 175 6.98 3.60 20.01
N ASP A 176 7.68 4.68 19.63
CA ASP A 176 7.16 5.74 18.78
C ASP A 176 7.50 5.46 17.32
N ARG A 177 6.59 4.74 16.66
CA ARG A 177 6.70 4.33 15.26
C ARG A 177 6.70 5.51 14.29
N ALA A 178 5.90 6.54 14.54
CA ALA A 178 5.77 7.67 13.62
C ALA A 178 7.07 8.45 13.53
N SER A 179 7.67 8.79 14.68
CA SER A 179 8.96 9.48 14.71
C SER A 179 10.09 8.61 14.17
N ALA A 180 10.09 7.30 14.47
CA ALA A 180 11.09 6.38 13.96
C ALA A 180 11.07 6.31 12.42
N ILE A 181 9.88 6.20 11.81
CA ILE A 181 9.73 6.20 10.35
C ILE A 181 10.15 7.54 9.77
N ALA A 182 9.72 8.66 10.34
CA ALA A 182 10.07 10.00 9.84
C ALA A 182 11.59 10.25 9.83
N LEU A 183 12.26 9.98 10.96
CA LEU A 183 13.72 10.14 11.09
C LEU A 183 14.48 9.13 10.23
N GLY A 184 14.01 7.88 10.19
CA GLY A 184 14.65 6.83 9.40
C GLY A 184 14.56 7.09 7.90
N LEU A 185 13.40 7.56 7.40
CA LEU A 185 13.25 7.96 6.00
C LEU A 185 14.09 9.19 5.65
N ALA A 186 14.16 10.17 6.57
CA ALA A 186 15.01 11.34 6.40
C ALA A 186 16.51 11.00 6.39
N ALA A 187 16.93 9.91 7.05
CA ALA A 187 18.31 9.45 7.05
C ALA A 187 18.78 8.94 5.67
N LEU A 188 17.88 8.33 4.88
CA LEU A 188 18.26 7.58 3.67
C LEU A 188 18.94 8.42 2.59
N PRO A 189 18.44 9.63 2.22
CA PRO A 189 19.13 10.48 1.26
C PRO A 189 20.54 10.86 1.72
N HIS A 190 20.71 11.16 3.01
CA HIS A 190 22.02 11.49 3.57
C HIS A 190 23.00 10.31 3.53
N VAL A 191 22.52 9.10 3.85
CA VAL A 191 23.34 7.88 3.76
C VAL A 191 23.71 7.56 2.30
N MET A 192 22.82 7.84 1.35
CA MET A 192 23.11 7.70 -0.08
C MET A 192 24.21 8.66 -0.53
N ILE A 193 24.09 9.94 -0.14
CA ILE A 193 25.09 10.98 -0.42
C ILE A 193 26.43 10.63 0.20
N ALA A 194 26.44 10.20 1.46
CA ALA A 194 27.64 9.74 2.15
C ALA A 194 28.29 8.54 1.44
N GLY A 195 27.48 7.55 1.03
CA GLY A 195 27.95 6.37 0.31
C GLY A 195 28.57 6.70 -1.04
N SER A 196 27.99 7.67 -1.77
CA SER A 196 28.57 8.12 -3.04
C SER A 196 29.95 8.78 -2.91
N GLY A 197 30.29 9.29 -1.71
CA GLY A 197 31.57 9.94 -1.40
C GLY A 197 32.62 9.03 -0.77
N VAL A 198 32.38 7.72 -0.63
CA VAL A 198 33.33 6.78 -0.01
C VAL A 198 34.64 6.70 -0.80
N LEU A 199 34.55 6.77 -2.13
CA LEU A 199 35.71 6.81 -3.03
C LEU A 199 35.79 8.18 -3.68
N ALA A 200 37.03 8.64 -3.90
CA ALA A 200 37.30 9.86 -4.65
C ALA A 200 36.79 9.75 -6.10
N LEU A 201 36.36 10.88 -6.66
CA LEU A 201 36.06 10.99 -8.09
C LEU A 201 37.36 11.03 -8.91
N ASP A 202 37.33 10.44 -10.11
CA ASP A 202 38.44 10.59 -11.04
C ASP A 202 38.53 12.05 -11.54
N PRO A 203 39.75 12.61 -11.68
CA PRO A 203 39.92 14.01 -12.07
C PRO A 203 39.21 14.36 -13.38
N GLY A 204 38.22 15.25 -13.30
CA GLY A 204 37.47 15.75 -14.47
C GLY A 204 36.16 15.00 -14.74
N THR A 205 35.81 14.03 -13.90
CA THR A 205 34.53 13.31 -13.95
C THR A 205 33.59 13.77 -12.82
N GLY A 206 32.28 13.69 -13.05
CA GLY A 206 31.26 13.86 -12.00
C GLY A 206 30.86 12.52 -11.38
N VAL A 207 29.79 12.52 -10.58
CA VAL A 207 29.24 11.29 -9.97
C VAL A 207 28.93 10.23 -11.03
N GLY A 208 29.63 9.10 -10.95
CA GLY A 208 29.53 7.99 -11.88
C GLY A 208 28.71 6.81 -11.37
N ARG A 209 28.75 5.71 -12.13
CA ARG A 209 28.05 4.45 -11.80
C ARG A 209 28.53 3.83 -10.49
N LEU A 210 29.84 3.86 -10.24
CA LEU A 210 30.43 3.29 -9.02
C LEU A 210 29.93 4.00 -7.77
N GLN A 211 29.82 5.33 -7.80
CA GLN A 211 29.39 6.18 -6.71
C GLN A 211 27.89 5.99 -6.45
N PHE A 212 27.09 5.85 -7.50
CA PHE A 212 25.69 5.47 -7.36
C PHE A 212 25.54 4.07 -6.74
N MET A 213 26.34 3.09 -7.19
CA MET A 213 26.34 1.73 -6.61
C MET A 213 26.70 1.73 -5.13
N LEU A 214 27.74 2.49 -4.73
CA LEU A 214 28.14 2.64 -3.34
C LEU A 214 27.07 3.35 -2.50
N GLY A 215 26.42 4.39 -3.04
CA GLY A 215 25.27 5.04 -2.41
C GLY A 215 24.09 4.09 -2.21
N CYS A 216 23.76 3.25 -3.19
CA CYS A 216 22.75 2.20 -3.03
C CYS A 216 23.17 1.17 -1.97
N ALA A 217 24.44 0.74 -1.97
CA ALA A 217 24.94 -0.25 -1.01
C ALA A 217 24.91 0.26 0.43
N THR A 218 25.25 1.54 0.69
CA THR A 218 25.14 2.12 2.03
C THR A 218 23.69 2.25 2.48
N VAL A 219 22.79 2.67 1.59
CA VAL A 219 21.34 2.71 1.87
C VAL A 219 20.81 1.31 2.19
N LEU A 220 21.26 0.29 1.46
CA LEU A 220 20.89 -1.11 1.72
C LEU A 220 21.28 -1.55 3.13
N LEU A 221 22.52 -1.28 3.53
CA LEU A 221 23.02 -1.64 4.87
C LEU A 221 22.25 -0.92 5.98
N VAL A 222 22.05 0.40 5.86
CA VAL A 222 21.35 1.19 6.89
C VAL A 222 19.87 0.83 6.95
N SER A 223 19.20 0.68 5.80
CA SER A 223 17.78 0.28 5.76
C SER A 223 17.56 -1.14 6.31
N ALA A 224 18.47 -2.08 6.05
CA ALA A 224 18.43 -3.40 6.67
C ALA A 224 18.60 -3.32 8.20
N GLY A 225 19.51 -2.47 8.69
CA GLY A 225 19.65 -2.19 10.11
C GLY A 225 18.37 -1.60 10.74
N LEU A 226 17.68 -0.69 10.03
CA LEU A 226 16.41 -0.12 10.46
C LEU A 226 15.28 -1.15 10.46
N VAL A 227 15.22 -2.06 9.48
CA VAL A 227 14.28 -3.21 9.49
C VAL A 227 14.50 -4.05 10.74
N VAL A 228 15.75 -4.39 11.07
CA VAL A 228 16.08 -5.16 12.29
C VAL A 228 15.75 -4.36 13.55
N ALA A 229 15.87 -3.03 13.53
CA ALA A 229 15.58 -2.17 14.67
C ALA A 229 14.08 -2.01 14.96
N MET A 230 13.22 -2.22 13.96
CA MET A 230 11.77 -1.96 14.02
C MET A 230 10.98 -3.24 14.33
N PRO A 231 10.32 -3.36 15.50
CA PRO A 231 9.53 -4.56 15.83
C PRO A 231 8.26 -4.71 14.98
N THR A 232 7.64 -3.59 14.60
CA THR A 232 6.47 -3.52 13.72
C THR A 232 6.59 -2.31 12.80
N GLY A 233 6.01 -2.37 11.61
CA GLY A 233 5.95 -1.21 10.74
C GLY A 233 7.20 -0.86 9.98
N ASP A 234 8.00 -1.86 9.70
CA ASP A 234 9.22 -1.78 8.90
C ASP A 234 8.96 -1.73 7.40
N ALA A 235 7.71 -1.83 6.93
CA ALA A 235 7.33 -1.74 5.52
C ALA A 235 8.08 -0.67 4.69
N PRO A 236 8.19 0.61 5.10
CA PRO A 236 8.96 1.61 4.34
C PRO A 236 10.45 1.27 4.23
N PHE A 237 11.04 0.68 5.28
CA PHE A 237 12.45 0.27 5.25
C PHE A 237 12.64 -0.99 4.42
N VAL A 238 11.70 -1.94 4.44
CA VAL A 238 11.70 -3.11 3.55
C VAL A 238 11.61 -2.66 2.08
N ALA A 239 10.80 -1.64 1.77
CA ALA A 239 10.75 -1.05 0.43
C ALA A 239 12.10 -0.50 -0.01
N VAL A 240 12.79 0.21 0.89
CA VAL A 240 14.10 0.79 0.61
C VAL A 240 15.18 -0.28 0.50
N VAL A 241 15.16 -1.32 1.35
CA VAL A 241 16.04 -2.49 1.25
C VAL A 241 15.89 -3.12 -0.14
N PHE A 242 14.66 -3.38 -0.58
CA PHE A 242 14.42 -3.97 -1.89
C PHE A 242 14.90 -3.05 -3.02
N ALA A 243 14.53 -1.76 -2.99
CA ALA A 243 14.90 -0.81 -4.03
C ALA A 243 16.42 -0.59 -4.12
N SER A 244 17.11 -0.50 -2.98
CA SER A 244 18.57 -0.33 -2.92
C SER A 244 19.33 -1.61 -3.29
N ALA A 245 18.80 -2.80 -2.98
CA ALA A 245 19.34 -4.06 -3.47
C ALA A 245 19.23 -4.15 -5.00
N VAL A 246 18.08 -3.81 -5.56
CA VAL A 246 17.89 -3.74 -7.02
C VAL A 246 18.80 -2.69 -7.64
N GLY A 247 18.91 -1.49 -7.05
CA GLY A 247 19.80 -0.42 -7.52
C GLY A 247 21.27 -0.84 -7.51
N THR A 248 21.73 -1.50 -6.45
CA THR A 248 23.10 -2.03 -6.33
C THR A 248 23.36 -3.09 -7.40
N LEU A 249 22.47 -4.08 -7.54
CA LEU A 249 22.63 -5.17 -8.51
C LEU A 249 22.54 -4.67 -9.95
N ALA A 250 21.57 -3.81 -10.25
CA ALA A 250 21.39 -3.22 -11.57
C ALA A 250 22.60 -2.40 -11.99
N THR A 251 23.16 -1.62 -11.07
CA THR A 251 24.35 -0.80 -11.34
C THR A 251 25.60 -1.66 -11.48
N PHE A 252 25.75 -2.71 -10.66
CA PHE A 252 26.81 -3.70 -10.82
C PHE A 252 26.76 -4.36 -12.21
N CYS A 253 25.59 -4.86 -12.62
CA CYS A 253 25.39 -5.43 -13.95
C CYS A 253 25.66 -4.39 -15.06
N SER A 254 25.25 -3.14 -14.87
CA SER A 254 25.51 -2.04 -15.79
C SER A 254 27.00 -1.76 -15.95
N ILE A 255 27.80 -1.85 -14.88
CA ILE A 255 29.26 -1.70 -14.92
C ILE A 255 29.89 -2.87 -15.69
N VAL A 256 29.53 -4.11 -15.35
CA VAL A 256 30.12 -5.32 -15.96
C VAL A 256 29.77 -5.45 -17.46
N THR A 257 28.58 -5.03 -17.85
CA THR A 257 28.10 -5.13 -19.25
C THR A 257 28.32 -3.85 -20.06
N GLU A 258 28.86 -2.79 -19.43
CA GLU A 258 28.96 -1.44 -19.98
C GLU A 258 27.63 -0.86 -20.51
N ALA A 259 26.49 -1.41 -20.06
CA ALA A 259 25.16 -1.06 -20.55
C ALA A 259 24.84 0.42 -20.29
N ARG A 260 24.12 1.09 -21.20
CA ARG A 260 23.73 2.50 -21.00
C ARG A 260 22.72 2.62 -19.86
N PRO A 261 22.67 3.76 -19.13
CA PRO A 261 21.71 3.94 -18.02
C PRO A 261 20.25 3.68 -18.44
N ARG A 262 19.88 4.07 -19.66
CA ARG A 262 18.55 3.81 -20.24
C ARG A 262 18.24 2.31 -20.39
N ASP A 263 19.25 1.52 -20.76
CA ASP A 263 19.14 0.08 -21.02
C ASP A 263 18.88 -0.64 -19.68
N THR A 264 19.64 -0.25 -18.64
CA THR A 264 19.45 -0.74 -17.26
C THR A 264 18.09 -0.35 -16.69
N ALA A 265 17.66 0.91 -16.86
CA ALA A 265 16.37 1.39 -16.39
C ALA A 265 15.20 0.67 -17.06
N ALA A 266 15.28 0.39 -18.37
CA ALA A 266 14.26 -0.38 -19.08
C ALA A 266 14.07 -1.77 -18.48
N VAL A 267 15.17 -2.50 -18.25
CA VAL A 267 15.13 -3.83 -17.64
C VAL A 267 14.58 -3.77 -16.21
N CYS A 268 15.05 -2.82 -15.40
CA CYS A 268 14.57 -2.64 -14.02
C CYS A 268 13.07 -2.37 -13.95
N ALA A 269 12.53 -1.51 -14.82
CA ALA A 269 11.09 -1.23 -14.87
C ALA A 269 10.27 -2.48 -15.18
N VAL A 270 10.64 -3.24 -16.22
CA VAL A 270 9.91 -4.45 -16.62
C VAL A 270 10.02 -5.54 -15.55
N VAL A 271 11.21 -5.76 -14.99
CA VAL A 271 11.41 -6.76 -13.93
C VAL A 271 10.64 -6.38 -12.67
N ALA A 272 10.64 -5.11 -12.26
CA ALA A 272 9.90 -4.67 -11.08
C ALA A 272 8.38 -4.83 -11.26
N ILE A 273 7.82 -4.44 -12.41
CA ILE A 273 6.39 -4.61 -12.69
C ILE A 273 6.02 -6.10 -12.77
N GLY A 274 6.87 -6.92 -13.40
CA GLY A 274 6.71 -8.37 -13.44
C GLY A 274 6.73 -8.98 -12.04
N ALA A 275 7.67 -8.56 -11.18
CA ALA A 275 7.82 -9.04 -9.82
C ALA A 275 6.56 -8.84 -8.98
N ILE A 276 5.82 -7.73 -9.17
CA ILE A 276 4.57 -7.44 -8.45
C ILE A 276 3.56 -8.61 -8.53
N ALA A 277 3.51 -9.35 -9.64
CA ALA A 277 2.63 -10.51 -9.78
C ALA A 277 2.97 -11.67 -8.83
N PHE A 278 4.24 -11.80 -8.43
CA PHE A 278 4.74 -12.91 -7.61
C PHE A 278 4.87 -12.55 -6.12
N LEU A 279 4.82 -11.25 -5.78
CA LEU A 279 5.00 -10.77 -4.40
C LEU A 279 4.00 -11.33 -3.38
N PRO A 280 2.70 -11.50 -3.67
CA PRO A 280 1.77 -12.09 -2.69
C PRO A 280 2.17 -13.51 -2.28
N GLY A 281 2.56 -14.34 -3.25
CA GLY A 281 3.00 -15.71 -3.00
C GLY A 281 4.34 -15.76 -2.25
N LEU A 282 5.28 -14.88 -2.58
CA LEU A 282 6.56 -14.78 -1.87
C LEU A 282 6.37 -14.32 -0.43
N SER A 283 5.54 -13.30 -0.19
CA SER A 283 5.28 -12.77 1.14
C SER A 283 4.61 -13.80 2.04
N ALA A 284 3.63 -14.56 1.52
CA ALA A 284 2.97 -15.61 2.27
C ALA A 284 3.95 -16.72 2.72
N ARG A 285 4.91 -17.08 1.86
CA ARG A 285 5.96 -18.07 2.18
C ARG A 285 6.94 -17.54 3.23
N VAL A 286 7.39 -16.29 3.10
CA VAL A 286 8.33 -15.67 4.06
C VAL A 286 7.66 -15.46 5.42
N ALA A 287 6.38 -15.13 5.44
CA ALA A 287 5.59 -14.98 6.67
C ALA A 287 5.20 -16.32 7.32
N GLN A 288 5.55 -17.45 6.69
CA GLN A 288 5.23 -18.80 7.16
C GLN A 288 3.75 -18.99 7.50
N LEU A 289 2.86 -18.42 6.69
CA LEU A 289 1.43 -18.58 6.92
C LEU A 289 1.07 -20.06 6.83
N PRO A 290 0.34 -20.61 7.82
CA PRO A 290 -0.09 -22.01 7.77
C PRO A 290 -0.95 -22.18 6.52
N ILE A 291 -0.40 -22.88 5.54
CA ILE A 291 -1.11 -23.23 4.32
C ILE A 291 -2.08 -24.32 4.76
N GLY A 292 -3.37 -23.99 4.85
CA GLY A 292 -4.46 -24.92 5.20
C GLY A 292 -4.69 -25.97 4.10
N TYR A 293 -3.63 -26.56 3.56
CA TYR A 293 -3.71 -27.68 2.66
C TYR A 293 -3.75 -28.97 3.50
N ALA A 294 -4.96 -29.35 3.90
CA ALA A 294 -5.22 -30.75 4.19
C ALA A 294 -5.36 -31.46 2.84
N ALA A 295 -4.39 -32.30 2.48
CA ALA A 295 -4.57 -33.20 1.33
C ALA A 295 -5.86 -34.01 1.58
N PRO A 296 -6.80 -34.09 0.62
CA PRO A 296 -7.95 -34.97 0.76
C PRO A 296 -7.44 -36.39 0.99
N ARG A 297 -7.52 -36.89 2.23
CA ARG A 297 -7.18 -38.28 2.51
C ARG A 297 -8.30 -39.14 1.91
N PRO A 298 -7.99 -40.12 1.07
CA PRO A 298 -8.99 -41.09 0.64
C PRO A 298 -9.46 -41.82 1.91
N THR A 299 -10.75 -41.69 2.23
CA THR A 299 -11.42 -42.48 3.26
C THR A 299 -11.22 -43.94 2.89
N THR A 300 -10.30 -44.61 3.58
CA THR A 300 -10.11 -46.06 3.47
C THR A 300 -10.89 -46.67 4.62
N ASP A 301 -11.55 -47.82 4.41
CA ASP A 301 -12.42 -48.49 5.41
C ASP A 301 -11.73 -48.77 6.77
N ALA A 302 -10.41 -48.61 6.88
CA ALA A 302 -9.67 -48.67 8.14
C ALA A 302 -9.92 -47.47 9.09
N ASP A 303 -10.54 -46.38 8.63
CA ASP A 303 -10.91 -45.22 9.46
C ASP A 303 -12.27 -45.39 10.18
N LEU A 304 -13.03 -46.46 9.87
CA LEU A 304 -14.32 -46.75 10.52
C LEU A 304 -14.18 -47.45 11.87
N ASP A 305 -12.98 -47.95 12.20
CA ASP A 305 -12.65 -48.62 13.47
C ASP A 305 -11.88 -47.71 14.45
N HIS A 306 -11.71 -46.43 14.14
CA HIS A 306 -11.22 -45.44 15.10
C HIS A 306 -12.39 -44.78 15.82
N GLU A 307 -12.51 -45.05 17.12
CA GLU A 307 -13.43 -44.34 18.00
C GLU A 307 -13.30 -42.81 17.81
N PRO A 308 -14.41 -42.05 17.79
CA PRO A 308 -14.40 -40.59 17.64
C PRO A 308 -13.99 -39.92 18.96
N GLY A 309 -12.79 -40.22 19.43
CA GLY A 309 -12.19 -39.64 20.64
C GLY A 309 -10.68 -39.81 20.58
N LEU A 310 -9.96 -38.68 20.64
CA LEU A 310 -8.51 -38.48 20.80
C LEU A 310 -7.84 -37.80 19.61
N GLY A 311 -8.01 -36.48 19.60
CA GLY A 311 -7.32 -35.54 18.75
C GLY A 311 -8.11 -34.25 18.75
N ASP A 312 -8.28 -33.63 19.93
CA ASP A 312 -8.71 -32.23 19.96
C ASP A 312 -7.71 -31.50 19.04
N PRO A 313 -8.14 -30.86 17.93
CA PRO A 313 -7.20 -30.14 17.08
C PRO A 313 -6.46 -29.17 17.98
N ASP A 314 -5.12 -29.31 18.04
CA ASP A 314 -4.25 -28.46 18.87
C ASP A 314 -4.79 -27.03 18.80
N PRO A 315 -5.07 -26.37 19.96
CA PRO A 315 -5.73 -25.08 19.98
C PRO A 315 -4.95 -24.14 19.07
N VAL A 316 -5.59 -23.78 17.95
CA VAL A 316 -4.97 -22.95 16.93
C VAL A 316 -4.67 -21.61 17.60
N ASP A 317 -3.38 -21.30 17.78
CA ASP A 317 -2.93 -20.05 18.37
C ASP A 317 -3.27 -18.88 17.43
N THR A 318 -4.50 -18.38 17.59
CA THR A 318 -5.09 -17.33 16.76
C THR A 318 -4.29 -16.03 16.86
N GLU A 319 -3.67 -15.74 18.01
CA GLU A 319 -2.80 -14.58 18.20
C GLU A 319 -1.52 -14.69 17.38
N ARG A 320 -0.87 -15.86 17.39
CA ARG A 320 0.34 -16.11 16.59
C ARG A 320 0.04 -16.06 15.09
N ILE A 321 -1.06 -16.64 14.64
CA ILE A 321 -1.47 -16.58 13.23
C ILE A 321 -1.80 -15.13 12.83
N ALA A 322 -2.49 -14.38 13.68
CA ALA A 322 -2.78 -12.97 13.42
C ALA A 322 -1.48 -12.13 13.35
N ALA A 323 -0.50 -12.41 14.21
CA ALA A 323 0.81 -11.76 14.17
C ALA A 323 1.59 -12.09 12.88
N GLN A 324 1.59 -13.36 12.45
CA GLN A 324 2.20 -13.80 11.19
C GLN A 324 1.51 -13.17 9.97
N ALA A 325 0.18 -13.08 9.98
CA ALA A 325 -0.59 -12.43 8.92
C ALA A 325 -0.29 -10.92 8.83
N ARG A 326 -0.23 -10.22 9.97
CA ARG A 326 0.18 -8.81 10.00
C ARG A 326 1.60 -8.63 9.45
N ARG A 327 2.54 -9.49 9.85
CA ARG A 327 3.92 -9.46 9.34
C ARG A 327 3.97 -9.68 7.83
N GLY A 328 3.24 -10.66 7.31
CA GLY A 328 3.15 -10.90 5.86
C GLY A 328 2.53 -9.74 5.10
N HIS A 329 1.56 -9.04 5.69
CA HIS A 329 1.00 -7.83 5.09
C HIS A 329 2.01 -6.67 5.04
N GLU A 330 2.75 -6.43 6.13
CA GLU A 330 3.79 -5.39 6.17
C GLU A 330 4.95 -5.69 5.22
N LEU A 331 5.39 -6.95 5.12
CA LEU A 331 6.40 -7.39 4.14
C LEU A 331 5.92 -7.20 2.70
N LEU A 332 4.67 -7.57 2.40
CA LEU A 332 4.08 -7.35 1.07
C LEU A 332 4.01 -5.87 0.72
N LEU A 333 3.57 -5.03 1.66
CA LEU A 333 3.53 -3.57 1.48
C LEU A 333 4.93 -3.03 1.20
N GLY A 334 5.94 -3.49 1.94
CA GLY A 334 7.33 -3.12 1.70
C GLY A 334 7.83 -3.54 0.32
N LEU A 335 7.66 -4.80 -0.06
CA LEU A 335 8.12 -5.29 -1.38
C LEU A 335 7.42 -4.58 -2.55
N VAL A 336 6.11 -4.32 -2.44
CA VAL A 336 5.35 -3.55 -3.43
C VAL A 336 5.85 -2.10 -3.47
N GLY A 337 6.08 -1.49 -2.31
CA GLY A 337 6.67 -0.15 -2.21
C GLY A 337 8.07 -0.08 -2.83
N GLY A 338 8.89 -1.12 -2.67
CA GLY A 338 10.20 -1.21 -3.29
C GLY A 338 10.12 -1.28 -4.81
N CYS A 339 9.20 -2.09 -5.35
CA CYS A 339 8.93 -2.11 -6.79
C CYS A 339 8.47 -0.74 -7.30
N CYS A 340 7.61 -0.05 -6.53
CA CYS A 340 7.17 1.30 -6.85
C CYS A 340 8.35 2.28 -6.96
N VAL A 341 9.27 2.28 -6.00
CA VAL A 341 10.48 3.12 -6.04
C VAL A 341 11.34 2.80 -7.27
N VAL A 342 11.54 1.51 -7.58
CA VAL A 342 12.32 1.09 -8.77
C VAL A 342 11.66 1.56 -10.07
N VAL A 343 10.33 1.44 -10.19
CA VAL A 343 9.61 1.91 -11.37
C VAL A 343 9.68 3.43 -11.50
N VAL A 344 9.52 4.18 -10.42
CA VAL A 344 9.64 5.65 -10.44
C VAL A 344 11.05 6.09 -10.81
N ALA A 345 12.09 5.48 -10.23
CA ALA A 345 13.47 5.77 -10.58
C ALA A 345 13.78 5.43 -12.04
N SER A 346 13.28 4.29 -12.53
CA SER A 346 13.44 3.89 -13.93
C SER A 346 12.71 4.84 -14.88
N ALA A 347 11.49 5.28 -14.53
CA ALA A 347 10.72 6.25 -15.30
C ALA A 347 11.40 7.63 -15.34
N ALA A 348 12.10 8.04 -14.28
CA ALA A 348 12.94 9.24 -14.31
C ALA A 348 14.05 9.11 -15.37
N VAL A 349 14.81 8.01 -15.36
CA VAL A 349 15.89 7.81 -16.34
C VAL A 349 15.35 7.73 -17.78
N LEU A 350 14.26 6.98 -17.99
CA LEU A 350 13.66 6.80 -19.31
C LEU A 350 12.97 8.06 -19.83
N GLY A 351 12.26 8.80 -18.97
CA GLY A 351 11.54 10.03 -19.34
C GLY A 351 12.47 11.18 -19.70
N PHE A 352 13.63 11.28 -19.05
CA PHE A 352 14.66 12.28 -19.36
C PHE A 352 15.61 11.85 -20.49
N SER A 353 15.50 10.60 -20.96
CA SER A 353 16.28 10.13 -22.11
C SER A 353 15.75 10.74 -23.43
N SER A 354 16.63 10.91 -24.42
CA SER A 354 16.28 11.36 -25.77
C SER A 354 15.72 10.24 -26.66
N ASP A 355 15.52 9.03 -26.10
CA ASP A 355 15.08 7.86 -26.85
C ASP A 355 13.56 7.70 -26.81
N ILE A 356 12.93 7.63 -27.98
CA ILE A 356 11.47 7.54 -28.10
C ILE A 356 10.93 6.23 -27.50
N TRP A 357 11.65 5.12 -27.67
CA TRP A 357 11.24 3.83 -27.12
C TRP A 357 11.30 3.85 -25.59
N GLY A 358 12.32 4.50 -25.01
CA GLY A 358 12.41 4.71 -23.57
C GLY A 358 11.24 5.53 -23.02
N GLN A 359 10.89 6.63 -23.69
CA GLN A 359 9.75 7.46 -23.31
C GLN A 359 8.40 6.71 -23.42
N ILE A 360 8.21 5.90 -24.47
CA ILE A 360 7.02 5.04 -24.62
C ILE A 360 6.99 3.97 -23.52
N LEU A 361 8.13 3.36 -23.19
CA LEU A 361 8.21 2.38 -22.10
C LEU A 361 7.87 3.02 -20.75
N ALA A 362 8.31 4.24 -20.48
CA ALA A 362 7.94 4.99 -19.27
C ALA A 362 6.44 5.28 -19.20
N LEU A 363 5.82 5.64 -20.35
CA LEU A 363 4.38 5.84 -20.45
C LEU A 363 3.61 4.55 -20.12
N VAL A 364 3.98 3.45 -20.76
CA VAL A 364 3.36 2.13 -20.57
C VAL A 364 3.55 1.64 -19.14
N ALA A 365 4.75 1.82 -18.55
CA ALA A 365 5.02 1.47 -17.16
C ALA A 365 4.14 2.28 -16.18
N GLY A 366 4.02 3.60 -16.39
CA GLY A 366 3.16 4.46 -15.56
C GLY A 366 1.69 4.06 -15.64
N LEU A 367 1.16 3.83 -16.85
CA LEU A 367 -0.22 3.37 -17.07
C LEU A 367 -0.47 1.97 -16.47
N ALA A 368 0.48 1.05 -16.66
CA ALA A 368 0.40 -0.30 -16.08
C ALA A 368 0.35 -0.24 -14.55
N MET A 369 1.14 0.62 -13.91
CA MET A 369 1.08 0.84 -12.46
C MET A 369 -0.28 1.37 -12.01
N LEU A 370 -0.86 2.37 -12.71
CA LEU A 370 -2.19 2.89 -12.37
C LEU A 370 -3.28 1.81 -12.45
N LEU A 371 -3.22 0.92 -13.45
CA LEU A 371 -4.16 -0.20 -13.58
C LEU A 371 -3.93 -1.27 -12.52
N ARG A 372 -2.66 -1.60 -12.25
CA ARG A 372 -2.25 -2.57 -11.22
C ARG A 372 -2.71 -2.22 -9.81
N ALA A 373 -2.97 -0.94 -9.51
CA ALA A 373 -3.50 -0.51 -8.22
C ALA A 373 -4.78 -1.26 -7.83
N ARG A 374 -5.54 -1.78 -8.81
CA ARG A 374 -6.81 -2.51 -8.61
C ARG A 374 -6.64 -3.93 -8.08
N ILE A 375 -5.46 -4.53 -8.24
CA ILE A 375 -5.19 -5.88 -7.71
C ILE A 375 -5.16 -5.86 -6.17
N PHE A 376 -4.81 -4.72 -5.59
CA PHE A 376 -4.67 -4.57 -4.15
C PHE A 376 -5.99 -4.10 -3.51
N ARG A 377 -6.32 -4.66 -2.35
CA ARG A 377 -7.48 -4.24 -1.55
C ARG A 377 -7.12 -3.24 -0.46
N TYR A 378 -5.87 -3.24 0.00
CA TYR A 378 -5.43 -2.43 1.13
C TYR A 378 -5.03 -1.03 0.68
N THR A 379 -5.55 -0.01 1.37
CA THR A 379 -5.37 1.42 1.04
C THR A 379 -3.90 1.82 0.89
N ALA A 380 -3.02 1.34 1.77
CA ALA A 380 -1.60 1.64 1.70
C ALA A 380 -0.93 1.09 0.43
N GLN A 381 -1.28 -0.13 0.01
CA GLN A 381 -0.75 -0.76 -1.20
C GLN A 381 -1.30 -0.06 -2.46
N VAL A 382 -2.60 0.22 -2.48
CA VAL A 382 -3.25 0.96 -3.56
C VAL A 382 -2.63 2.35 -3.69
N ALA A 383 -2.46 3.08 -2.59
CA ALA A 383 -1.86 4.41 -2.59
C ALA A 383 -0.41 4.40 -3.07
N ALA A 384 0.40 3.42 -2.65
CA ALA A 384 1.78 3.28 -3.10
C ALA A 384 1.87 3.06 -4.62
N VAL A 385 1.09 2.12 -5.15
CA VAL A 385 1.09 1.78 -6.58
C VAL A 385 0.50 2.91 -7.44
N LEU A 386 -0.59 3.52 -6.97
CA LEU A 386 -1.23 4.65 -7.64
C LEU A 386 -0.30 5.87 -7.69
N SER A 387 0.31 6.24 -6.56
CA SER A 387 1.25 7.37 -6.49
C SER A 387 2.49 7.11 -7.33
N ALA A 388 3.00 5.88 -7.40
CA ALA A 388 4.09 5.50 -8.28
C ALA A 388 3.74 5.64 -9.77
N GLY A 389 2.54 5.21 -10.17
CA GLY A 389 2.05 5.39 -11.54
C GLY A 389 1.92 6.87 -11.92
N LEU A 390 1.35 7.69 -11.03
CA LEU A 390 1.26 9.14 -11.23
C LEU A 390 2.63 9.81 -11.27
N ALA A 391 3.55 9.44 -10.38
CA ALA A 391 4.91 9.96 -10.36
C ALA A 391 5.69 9.59 -11.63
N ALA A 392 5.57 8.35 -12.11
CA ALA A 392 6.20 7.91 -13.35
C ALA A 392 5.70 8.71 -14.57
N LEU A 393 4.37 8.93 -14.67
CA LEU A 393 3.79 9.76 -15.73
C LEU A 393 4.20 11.24 -15.59
N GLY A 394 4.23 11.77 -14.36
CA GLY A 394 4.69 13.13 -14.09
C GLY A 394 6.15 13.34 -14.49
N LEU A 395 7.04 12.39 -14.17
CA LEU A 395 8.45 12.41 -14.55
C LEU A 395 8.64 12.30 -16.06
N LEU A 396 7.82 11.51 -16.75
CA LEU A 396 7.80 11.46 -18.21
C LEU A 396 7.42 12.82 -18.81
N VAL A 397 6.32 13.42 -18.35
CA VAL A 397 5.88 14.74 -18.83
C VAL A 397 6.96 15.79 -18.56
N LEU A 398 7.55 15.77 -17.36
CA LEU A 398 8.63 16.68 -17.00
C LEU A 398 9.87 16.50 -17.88
N GLY A 399 10.28 15.25 -18.14
CA GLY A 399 11.39 14.93 -19.04
C GLY A 399 11.15 15.40 -20.48
N LEU A 400 9.94 15.17 -21.01
CA LEU A 400 9.53 15.68 -22.32
C LEU A 400 9.54 17.21 -22.39
N SER A 401 9.11 17.89 -21.33
CA SER A 401 9.06 19.35 -21.26
C SER A 401 10.46 19.98 -21.14
N LEU A 402 11.33 19.42 -20.29
CA LEU A 402 12.64 19.99 -19.99
C LEU A 402 13.72 19.62 -21.02
N ASN A 403 13.56 18.52 -21.76
CA ASN A 403 14.53 18.06 -22.75
C ASN A 403 13.95 18.08 -24.18
N PRO A 404 13.92 19.25 -24.85
CA PRO A 404 13.49 19.34 -26.24
C PRO A 404 14.48 18.67 -27.19
N PRO A 405 14.00 18.07 -28.29
CA PRO A 405 14.86 17.37 -29.23
C PRO A 405 15.81 18.38 -29.89
N ALA A 406 17.07 17.97 -30.03
CA ALA A 406 18.19 18.86 -30.36
C ALA A 406 18.03 19.53 -31.73
N ASP A 407 17.40 18.85 -32.68
CA ASP A 407 17.07 19.37 -34.01
C ASP A 407 16.13 20.57 -33.96
N ALA A 408 15.12 20.54 -33.09
CA ALA A 408 14.18 21.64 -32.90
C ALA A 408 14.85 22.85 -32.22
N VAL A 409 15.77 22.60 -31.29
CA VAL A 409 16.56 23.67 -30.63
C VAL A 409 17.56 24.29 -31.61
N VAL A 410 18.24 23.47 -32.42
CA VAL A 410 19.16 23.97 -33.45
C VAL A 410 18.43 24.85 -34.45
N LYS A 411 17.29 24.40 -35.00
CA LYS A 411 16.47 25.21 -35.92
C LYS A 411 16.02 26.53 -35.31
N LEU A 412 15.65 26.54 -34.03
CA LEU A 412 15.32 27.78 -33.34
C LEU A 412 16.52 28.75 -33.30
N LEU A 413 17.72 28.23 -32.97
CA LEU A 413 18.92 29.05 -32.81
C LEU A 413 19.53 29.50 -34.14
N THR A 414 19.47 28.67 -35.18
CA THR A 414 20.06 28.96 -36.50
C THR A 414 19.08 29.65 -37.44
N GLU A 415 17.85 29.17 -37.51
CA GLU A 415 16.85 29.60 -38.51
C GLU A 415 15.79 30.55 -37.93
N HIS A 416 15.80 30.79 -36.60
CA HIS A 416 14.74 31.53 -35.89
C HIS A 416 13.33 30.96 -36.09
N ASP A 417 13.22 29.71 -36.56
CA ASP A 417 11.95 29.02 -36.77
C ASP A 417 11.46 28.38 -35.46
N ARG A 418 10.30 28.86 -34.99
CA ARG A 418 9.61 28.33 -33.80
C ARG A 418 8.59 27.26 -34.13
N GLY A 419 8.25 27.06 -35.41
CA GLY A 419 7.18 26.14 -35.83
C GLY A 419 7.27 24.73 -35.23
N PRO A 420 8.42 24.03 -35.28
CA PRO A 420 8.56 22.69 -34.72
C PRO A 420 8.33 22.63 -33.19
N LEU A 421 8.76 23.66 -32.46
CA LEU A 421 8.58 23.76 -31.01
C LEU A 421 7.13 24.12 -30.64
N ASP A 422 6.49 24.99 -31.42
CA ASP A 422 5.09 25.38 -31.21
C ASP A 422 4.14 24.21 -31.46
N ILE A 423 4.38 23.42 -32.51
CA ILE A 423 3.61 22.19 -32.78
C ILE A 423 3.79 21.18 -31.64
N ARG A 424 5.03 20.99 -31.16
CA ARG A 424 5.33 20.08 -30.04
C ARG A 424 4.67 20.52 -28.74
N THR A 425 4.75 21.81 -28.41
CA THR A 425 4.13 22.35 -27.20
C THR A 425 2.62 22.23 -27.26
N LEU A 426 2.00 22.51 -28.42
CA LEU A 426 0.56 22.33 -28.61
C LEU A 426 0.15 20.87 -28.43
N TRP A 427 0.87 19.92 -29.05
CA TRP A 427 0.58 18.49 -28.91
C TRP A 427 0.78 17.98 -27.48
N LEU A 428 1.88 18.35 -26.83
CA LEU A 428 2.14 17.96 -25.43
C LEU A 428 1.09 18.55 -24.48
N ALA A 429 0.76 19.84 -24.64
CA ALA A 429 -0.28 20.49 -23.83
C ALA A 429 -1.64 19.84 -24.04
N ALA A 430 -2.02 19.53 -25.28
CA ALA A 430 -3.26 18.83 -25.59
C ALA A 430 -3.29 17.42 -24.99
N ALA A 431 -2.21 16.64 -25.11
CA ALA A 431 -2.11 15.31 -24.56
C ALA A 431 -2.19 15.30 -23.02
N VAL A 432 -1.46 16.21 -22.35
CA VAL A 432 -1.49 16.34 -20.89
C VAL A 432 -2.87 16.79 -20.41
N THR A 433 -3.49 17.76 -21.09
CA THR A 433 -4.84 18.24 -20.74
C THR A 433 -5.88 17.13 -20.92
N ALA A 434 -5.79 16.36 -22.01
CA ALA A 434 -6.67 15.22 -22.24
C ALA A 434 -6.48 14.13 -21.17
N GLY A 435 -5.23 13.82 -20.80
CA GLY A 435 -4.93 12.88 -19.71
C GLY A 435 -5.45 13.35 -18.35
N ALA A 436 -5.27 14.63 -18.02
CA ALA A 436 -5.78 15.23 -16.79
C ALA A 436 -7.32 15.23 -16.76
N ALA A 437 -7.97 15.57 -17.88
CA ALA A 437 -9.42 15.52 -18.01
C ALA A 437 -9.96 14.09 -17.84
N LEU A 438 -9.28 13.09 -18.42
CA LEU A 438 -9.62 11.68 -18.27
C LEU A 438 -9.51 11.22 -16.80
N LEU A 439 -8.37 11.47 -16.15
CA LEU A 439 -8.17 11.11 -14.75
C LEU A 439 -9.17 11.80 -13.82
N THR A 440 -9.44 13.08 -14.07
CA THR A 440 -10.44 13.85 -13.30
C THR A 440 -11.86 13.32 -13.53
N GLY A 441 -12.21 13.00 -14.78
CA GLY A 441 -13.50 12.39 -15.11
C GLY A 441 -13.69 11.03 -14.43
N ILE A 442 -12.68 10.18 -14.47
CA ILE A 442 -12.62 8.89 -13.74
C ILE A 442 -12.87 9.12 -12.25
N ALA A 443 -12.12 10.04 -11.62
CA ALA A 443 -12.23 10.33 -10.19
C ALA A 443 -13.61 10.87 -9.78
N LEU A 444 -14.26 11.68 -10.62
CA LEU A 444 -15.55 12.30 -10.29
C LEU A 444 -16.77 11.42 -10.62
N ILE A 445 -16.68 10.56 -11.64
CA ILE A 445 -17.82 9.79 -12.16
C ILE A 445 -17.91 8.41 -11.52
N ILE A 446 -16.80 7.68 -11.44
CA ILE A 446 -16.79 6.26 -11.08
C ILE A 446 -17.26 6.01 -9.64
N PRO A 447 -16.84 6.78 -8.62
CA PRO A 447 -17.33 6.57 -7.26
C PRO A 447 -18.85 6.76 -7.11
N LYS A 448 -19.47 7.59 -7.97
CA LYS A 448 -20.89 7.92 -7.90
C LYS A 448 -21.78 6.98 -8.71
N LYS A 449 -21.34 6.63 -9.93
CA LYS A 449 -22.14 5.85 -10.89
C LYS A 449 -21.74 4.38 -10.97
N GLY A 450 -20.60 4.02 -10.38
CA GLY A 450 -19.96 2.73 -10.59
C GLY A 450 -19.35 2.61 -12.00
N LEU A 451 -18.58 1.55 -12.21
CA LEU A 451 -18.02 1.21 -13.51
C LEU A 451 -18.97 0.26 -14.24
N SER A 452 -19.33 0.53 -15.50
CA SER A 452 -20.15 -0.42 -16.26
C SER A 452 -19.34 -1.68 -16.61
N PRO A 453 -19.99 -2.85 -16.80
CA PRO A 453 -19.28 -4.09 -17.13
C PRO A 453 -18.43 -3.99 -18.41
N PHE A 454 -18.84 -3.16 -19.37
CA PHE A 454 -18.08 -2.89 -20.58
C PHE A 454 -16.75 -2.19 -20.27
N TRP A 455 -16.78 -1.10 -19.49
CA TRP A 455 -15.57 -0.35 -19.11
C TRP A 455 -14.66 -1.16 -18.19
N GLY A 456 -15.23 -2.06 -17.38
CA GLY A 456 -14.46 -3.01 -16.57
C GLY A 456 -13.62 -3.91 -17.47
N ARG A 457 -14.28 -4.62 -18.39
CA ARG A 457 -13.60 -5.52 -19.32
C ARG A 457 -12.62 -4.82 -20.26
N LEU A 458 -12.96 -3.63 -20.76
CA LEU A 458 -12.04 -2.85 -21.60
C LEU A 458 -10.77 -2.51 -20.82
N SER A 459 -10.91 -2.17 -19.55
CA SER A 459 -9.76 -1.85 -18.72
C SER A 459 -8.92 -3.07 -18.36
N ASP A 460 -9.54 -4.24 -18.17
CA ASP A 460 -8.82 -5.50 -17.95
C ASP A 460 -8.00 -5.88 -19.21
N LEU A 461 -8.60 -5.72 -20.39
CA LEU A 461 -7.91 -5.92 -21.67
C LEU A 461 -6.76 -4.93 -21.87
N ALA A 462 -6.98 -3.65 -21.52
CA ALA A 462 -5.94 -2.63 -21.58
C ALA A 462 -4.78 -2.95 -20.62
N GLU A 463 -5.06 -3.45 -19.41
CA GLU A 463 -4.02 -3.87 -18.47
C GLU A 463 -3.18 -5.01 -19.04
N VAL A 464 -3.83 -6.06 -19.55
CA VAL A 464 -3.12 -7.20 -20.16
C VAL A 464 -2.28 -6.76 -21.35
N LEU A 465 -2.82 -5.90 -22.21
CA LEU A 465 -2.10 -5.37 -23.38
C LEU A 465 -0.86 -4.57 -22.96
N LEU A 466 -0.99 -3.67 -21.98
CA LEU A 466 0.13 -2.86 -21.48
C LEU A 466 1.20 -3.73 -20.84
N LEU A 467 0.82 -4.71 -20.02
CA LEU A 467 1.76 -5.66 -19.41
C LEU A 467 2.49 -6.50 -20.46
N LEU A 468 1.78 -6.96 -21.50
CA LEU A 468 2.38 -7.71 -22.60
C LEU A 468 3.32 -6.84 -23.45
N ALA A 469 3.00 -5.55 -23.61
CA ALA A 469 3.81 -4.60 -24.37
C ALA A 469 5.13 -4.22 -23.69
N LEU A 470 5.26 -4.39 -22.37
CA LEU A 470 6.49 -4.04 -21.63
C LEU A 470 7.73 -4.76 -22.16
N VAL A 471 7.63 -6.07 -22.43
CA VAL A 471 8.75 -6.89 -22.92
C VAL A 471 9.24 -6.46 -24.31
N PRO A 472 8.40 -6.38 -25.36
CA PRO A 472 8.84 -5.94 -26.68
C PRO A 472 9.33 -4.49 -26.68
N LEU A 473 8.72 -3.59 -25.88
CA LEU A 473 9.23 -2.22 -25.74
C LEU A 473 10.60 -2.19 -25.08
N CYS A 474 10.84 -3.02 -24.05
CA CYS A 474 12.18 -3.15 -23.46
C CYS A 474 13.20 -3.63 -24.49
N LEU A 475 12.86 -4.62 -25.33
CA LEU A 475 13.74 -5.07 -26.41
C LEU A 475 14.02 -3.97 -27.45
N ALA A 476 13.05 -3.09 -27.71
CA ALA A 476 13.25 -1.92 -28.56
C ALA A 476 14.25 -0.92 -27.95
N VAL A 477 14.13 -0.62 -26.65
CA VAL A 477 15.08 0.26 -25.95
C VAL A 477 16.50 -0.31 -25.96
N LEU A 478 16.63 -1.63 -25.86
CA LEU A 478 17.91 -2.36 -25.90
C LEU A 478 18.53 -2.46 -27.31
N ASP A 479 17.93 -1.82 -28.32
CA ASP A 479 18.36 -1.86 -29.72
C ASP A 479 18.42 -3.30 -30.29
N VAL A 480 17.63 -4.24 -29.75
CA VAL A 480 17.69 -5.65 -30.18
C VAL A 480 17.15 -5.81 -31.60
N TYR A 481 16.08 -5.10 -31.94
CA TYR A 481 15.49 -5.16 -33.29
C TYR A 481 16.41 -4.56 -34.36
N SER A 482 17.12 -3.47 -34.05
CA SER A 482 18.06 -2.87 -34.99
C SER A 482 19.29 -3.77 -35.19
N LYS A 483 19.82 -4.37 -34.12
CA LYS A 483 20.88 -5.38 -34.21
C LYS A 483 20.46 -6.60 -35.05
N ALA A 484 19.27 -7.14 -34.82
CA ALA A 484 18.76 -8.29 -35.58
C ALA A 484 18.60 -7.96 -37.08
N ARG A 485 18.07 -6.77 -37.40
CA ARG A 485 17.95 -6.30 -38.79
C ARG A 485 19.31 -6.17 -39.47
N GLY A 486 20.31 -5.63 -38.75
CA GLY A 486 21.68 -5.48 -39.24
C GLY A 486 22.45 -6.79 -39.44
N MET A 487 21.98 -7.92 -38.89
CA MET A 487 22.56 -9.25 -39.15
C MET A 487 22.00 -9.89 -40.44
N THR A 488 20.84 -9.42 -40.90
CA THR A 488 20.17 -9.93 -42.10
C THR A 488 20.43 -9.11 -43.37
N SER A 489 21.01 -7.92 -43.22
CA SER A 489 21.51 -7.05 -44.30
C SER A 489 23.01 -7.19 -44.43
#